data_AF-A0A6I9T938-F1
#
_entry.id   AF-A0A6I9T938-F1
#
_cell.length_a   1.000
_cell.length_b   1.000
_cell.length_c   1.000
_cell.angle_alpha   90.00
_cell.angle_beta   90.00
_cell.angle_gamma   90.00
#
_symmetry.space_group_name_H-M   'P 1'
#
loop_
_entity.id
_entity.type
_entity.pdbx_description
1 polymer ?
#
loop_
_entity_poly.entity_id
_entity_poly.type
_entity_poly.pdbx_seq_one_letter_code
_entity_poly.pdbx_strand_id
1 'polypeptide(L)'
;MWLRRSKSKSRIHNAPPLKFACSSFKDIESLVSGDGFVAAGAECTLFSPTQPSICHRSRSVKPILRTLSHPTLPLIDAPGEGTEPDIRIPGAEKTVVVYFTSLRVVRRTFEDCKTVRSILRGFRVSIDERDLSMDSRFMAELQKILGQSEKSKLALPRVFIGGRYIGGVEEVRRLHESGELKKYVEGLPAAEPGTCEACGGHRFILCLECSGSHKCYNEKAGFRSCTSCNENGLVRCPSCSSAPQ
;
A
#
# COMPACT_ATOMS: atom_id res chain seq x y z
N MET A 1 -53.36 -36.37 -25.38
CA MET A 1 -52.05 -36.42 -26.07
C MET A 1 -50.97 -35.92 -25.11
N TRP A 2 -50.13 -36.81 -24.60
CA TRP A 2 -48.94 -36.47 -23.80
C TRP A 2 -47.70 -36.76 -24.66
N LEU A 3 -46.85 -35.78 -24.92
CA LEU A 3 -45.60 -35.97 -25.66
C LEU A 3 -44.45 -36.16 -24.68
N ARG A 4 -43.92 -37.39 -24.66
CA ARG A 4 -42.69 -37.81 -23.98
C ARG A 4 -41.49 -37.01 -24.49
N ARG A 5 -40.75 -36.36 -23.58
CA ARG A 5 -39.45 -35.75 -23.88
C ARG A 5 -38.36 -36.84 -23.86
N SER A 6 -37.86 -37.19 -25.04
CA SER A 6 -36.76 -38.14 -25.22
C SER A 6 -35.43 -37.58 -24.71
N LYS A 7 -34.64 -38.43 -24.03
CA LYS A 7 -33.27 -38.15 -23.61
C LYS A 7 -32.35 -38.09 -24.84
N SER A 8 -31.74 -36.93 -25.12
CA SER A 8 -30.67 -36.82 -26.11
C SER A 8 -29.35 -37.29 -25.51
N LYS A 9 -28.77 -38.36 -26.08
CA LYS A 9 -27.37 -38.74 -25.85
C LYS A 9 -26.47 -37.74 -26.59
N SER A 10 -25.77 -36.86 -25.87
CA SER A 10 -24.71 -36.04 -26.44
C SER A 10 -23.44 -36.87 -26.59
N ARG A 11 -22.95 -37.00 -27.82
CA ARG A 11 -21.67 -37.64 -28.16
C ARG A 11 -20.54 -36.65 -27.82
N ILE A 12 -19.68 -37.00 -26.87
CA ILE A 12 -18.49 -36.20 -26.54
C ILE A 12 -17.50 -36.36 -27.68
N HIS A 13 -17.24 -35.27 -28.41
CA HIS A 13 -16.13 -35.18 -29.33
C HIS A 13 -14.89 -34.76 -28.53
N ASN A 14 -13.83 -35.59 -28.56
CA ASN A 14 -12.53 -35.23 -28.00
C ASN A 14 -11.94 -34.06 -28.81
N ALA A 15 -11.80 -32.90 -28.17
CA ALA A 15 -11.05 -31.78 -28.73
C ALA A 15 -9.53 -32.04 -28.61
N PRO A 16 -8.71 -31.70 -29.62
CA PRO A 16 -7.27 -31.81 -29.50
C PRO A 16 -6.72 -30.79 -28.49
N PRO A 17 -5.57 -31.06 -27.85
CA PRO A 17 -5.04 -30.19 -26.82
C PRO A 17 -4.62 -28.84 -27.41
N LEU A 18 -5.07 -27.75 -26.77
CA LEU A 18 -4.63 -26.40 -27.08
C LEU A 18 -3.13 -26.30 -26.81
N LYS A 19 -2.33 -26.14 -27.87
CA LYS A 19 -0.91 -25.79 -27.77
C LYS A 19 -0.81 -24.35 -27.24
N PHE A 20 -0.69 -24.21 -25.94
CA PHE A 20 -0.28 -22.95 -25.32
C PHE A 20 1.20 -22.70 -25.64
N ALA A 21 1.48 -21.84 -26.62
CA ALA A 21 2.80 -21.30 -26.85
C ALA A 21 2.99 -20.06 -25.96
N CYS A 22 3.37 -20.27 -24.69
CA CYS A 22 3.83 -19.20 -23.82
C CYS A 22 5.28 -19.50 -23.40
N SER A 23 6.22 -18.70 -23.88
CA SER A 23 7.68 -18.92 -23.76
C SER A 23 8.27 -18.56 -22.37
N SER A 24 7.48 -18.56 -21.30
CA SER A 24 7.91 -17.96 -20.01
C SER A 24 8.01 -18.92 -18.82
N PHE A 25 7.90 -20.24 -19.01
CA PHE A 25 7.78 -21.18 -17.88
C PHE A 25 8.68 -22.42 -17.97
N LYS A 26 9.85 -22.33 -18.61
CA LYS A 26 10.81 -23.45 -18.66
C LYS A 26 11.63 -23.63 -17.37
N ASP A 27 11.67 -22.63 -16.50
CA ASP A 27 12.54 -22.68 -15.31
C ASP A 27 11.90 -23.36 -14.09
N ILE A 28 10.62 -23.73 -14.14
CA ILE A 28 9.95 -24.38 -13.00
C ILE A 28 10.16 -25.90 -13.03
N GLU A 29 10.27 -26.50 -14.21
CA GLU A 29 10.46 -27.95 -14.36
C GLU A 29 11.87 -28.40 -13.91
N SER A 30 12.85 -27.50 -13.95
CA SER A 30 14.21 -27.74 -13.45
C SER A 30 14.32 -27.69 -11.92
N LEU A 31 13.31 -27.19 -11.20
CA LEU A 31 13.32 -27.09 -9.74
C LEU A 31 12.59 -28.26 -9.04
N VAL A 32 11.87 -29.10 -9.79
CA VAL A 32 11.05 -30.20 -9.25
C VAL A 32 11.66 -31.59 -9.53
N SER A 33 12.71 -31.67 -10.34
CA SER A 33 13.46 -32.91 -10.52
C SER A 33 14.57 -32.98 -9.48
N GLY A 34 14.24 -33.59 -8.34
CA GLY A 34 15.05 -33.66 -7.13
C GLY A 34 16.34 -34.48 -7.24
N ASP A 35 17.16 -34.24 -6.21
CA ASP A 35 18.47 -34.82 -5.94
C ASP A 35 18.51 -36.35 -6.01
N GLY A 36 19.54 -36.85 -6.71
CA GLY A 36 19.99 -38.24 -6.68
C GLY A 36 21.52 -38.29 -6.58
N PHE A 37 22.00 -38.74 -5.42
CA PHE A 37 23.41 -38.87 -5.03
C PHE A 37 24.14 -40.00 -5.80
N VAL A 38 25.31 -39.76 -6.41
CA VAL A 38 26.53 -40.61 -6.34
C VAL A 38 27.76 -39.94 -6.97
N ALA A 39 28.93 -40.25 -6.39
CA ALA A 39 30.24 -39.64 -6.62
C ALA A 39 31.03 -40.19 -7.84
N ALA A 40 31.91 -39.36 -8.40
CA ALA A 40 33.36 -39.60 -8.63
C ALA A 40 33.92 -38.82 -9.85
N GLY A 41 34.96 -38.01 -9.62
CA GLY A 41 36.20 -37.97 -10.42
C GLY A 41 36.23 -37.29 -11.81
N ALA A 42 37.22 -36.41 -11.96
CA ALA A 42 37.97 -36.07 -13.18
C ALA A 42 37.57 -34.83 -14.02
N GLU A 43 38.38 -33.80 -13.81
CA GLU A 43 39.18 -33.07 -14.82
C GLU A 43 38.58 -31.90 -15.63
N CYS A 44 39.20 -30.74 -15.38
CA CYS A 44 39.08 -29.49 -16.11
C CYS A 44 39.75 -29.59 -17.48
N THR A 45 39.09 -29.16 -18.56
CA THR A 45 39.78 -28.60 -19.74
C THR A 45 38.93 -27.54 -20.45
N LEU A 46 39.65 -26.49 -20.86
CA LEU A 46 39.25 -25.28 -21.56
C LEU A 46 38.64 -25.55 -22.95
N PHE A 47 37.64 -24.75 -23.35
CA PHE A 47 37.54 -24.20 -24.73
C PHE A 47 36.74 -22.87 -24.74
N SER A 48 37.44 -21.77 -25.03
CA SER A 48 36.93 -20.58 -25.76
C SER A 48 37.51 -20.65 -27.19
N PRO A 49 37.16 -19.81 -28.20
CA PRO A 49 36.26 -18.63 -28.24
C PRO A 49 35.31 -18.57 -29.46
N THR A 50 34.34 -17.65 -29.48
CA THR A 50 34.03 -16.80 -30.68
C THR A 50 33.01 -15.68 -30.34
N GLN A 51 33.45 -14.42 -30.43
CA GLN A 51 32.60 -13.27 -30.81
C GLN A 51 32.50 -13.23 -32.35
N PRO A 52 31.52 -12.55 -33.03
CA PRO A 52 31.00 -11.19 -32.78
C PRO A 52 29.44 -11.13 -32.96
N SER A 53 28.68 -10.03 -32.95
CA SER A 53 28.91 -8.63 -33.25
C SER A 53 27.86 -7.73 -32.57
N ILE A 54 28.33 -6.53 -32.25
CA ILE A 54 27.58 -5.37 -31.77
C ILE A 54 26.69 -4.84 -32.91
N CYS A 55 25.41 -4.60 -32.63
CA CYS A 55 24.60 -3.64 -33.38
C CYS A 55 23.90 -2.67 -32.42
N HIS A 56 24.54 -1.52 -32.22
CA HIS A 56 23.92 -0.32 -31.67
C HIS A 56 22.83 0.17 -32.63
N ARG A 57 21.56 0.18 -32.20
CA ARG A 57 20.54 1.01 -32.84
C ARG A 57 20.39 2.29 -32.04
N SER A 58 21.27 3.26 -32.29
CA SER A 58 21.15 4.62 -31.77
C SER A 58 19.95 5.30 -32.43
N ARG A 59 18.88 5.50 -31.68
CA ARG A 59 17.79 6.40 -32.09
C ARG A 59 18.22 7.82 -31.79
N SER A 60 18.85 8.46 -32.78
CA SER A 60 19.14 9.89 -32.76
C SER A 60 17.83 10.67 -32.72
N VAL A 61 17.53 11.29 -31.58
CA VAL A 61 16.43 12.25 -31.42
C VAL A 61 17.08 13.63 -31.38
N LYS A 62 16.76 14.47 -32.37
CA LYS A 62 17.22 15.86 -32.44
C LYS A 62 16.69 16.63 -31.22
N PRO A 63 17.53 17.29 -30.42
CA PRO A 63 17.04 18.21 -29.40
C PRO A 63 16.66 19.53 -30.09
N ILE A 64 15.37 19.85 -30.11
CA ILE A 64 14.93 21.22 -30.43
C ILE A 64 14.98 21.99 -29.12
N LEU A 65 16.02 22.82 -28.99
CA LEU A 65 16.10 23.86 -27.96
C LEU A 65 14.94 24.83 -28.18
N ARG A 66 14.02 24.90 -27.21
CA ARG A 66 13.14 26.06 -27.05
C ARG A 66 13.63 26.86 -25.86
N THR A 67 14.31 27.96 -26.19
CA THR A 67 14.71 29.04 -25.32
C THR A 67 13.50 29.70 -24.65
N LEU A 68 13.70 30.11 -23.41
CA LEU A 68 12.72 30.62 -22.45
C LEU A 68 12.01 31.90 -22.91
N SER A 69 10.75 32.02 -22.54
CA SER A 69 10.05 33.30 -22.38
C SER A 69 9.32 33.23 -21.04
N HIS A 70 9.87 33.89 -20.02
CA HIS A 70 9.21 34.06 -18.72
C HIS A 70 8.14 35.15 -18.86
N PRO A 71 6.87 34.91 -18.48
CA PRO A 71 5.98 35.98 -18.10
C PRO A 71 6.45 36.51 -16.73
N THR A 72 6.74 37.81 -16.68
CA THR A 72 7.03 38.59 -15.49
C THR A 72 6.00 38.32 -14.38
N LEU A 73 6.47 37.83 -13.23
CA LEU A 73 5.68 37.81 -11.99
C LEU A 73 5.50 39.25 -11.52
N PRO A 74 4.27 39.72 -11.21
CA PRO A 74 4.13 40.89 -10.36
C PRO A 74 4.60 40.52 -8.95
N LEU A 75 5.57 41.29 -8.45
CA LEU A 75 5.94 41.37 -7.05
C LEU A 75 4.66 41.62 -6.24
N ILE A 76 4.27 40.65 -5.42
CA ILE A 76 3.32 40.87 -4.33
C ILE A 76 4.14 40.92 -3.05
N ASP A 77 3.91 42.01 -2.32
CA ASP A 77 4.51 42.40 -1.07
C ASP A 77 4.54 41.31 0.01
N ALA A 78 5.40 41.57 0.99
CA ALA A 78 5.76 40.73 2.13
C ALA A 78 4.61 40.51 3.16
N PRO A 79 4.92 39.86 4.30
CA PRO A 79 4.27 38.65 4.78
C PRO A 79 2.94 38.93 5.50
N GLY A 80 1.84 38.44 4.93
CA GLY A 80 0.59 38.27 5.67
C GLY A 80 0.68 37.01 6.53
N GLU A 81 0.55 37.20 7.83
CA GLU A 81 0.43 36.18 8.86
C GLU A 81 -0.79 35.28 8.56
N GLY A 82 -0.57 34.25 7.76
CA GLY A 82 -1.57 33.26 7.39
C GLY A 82 -1.82 32.35 8.59
N THR A 83 -2.92 32.57 9.28
CA THR A 83 -3.50 31.56 10.18
C THR A 83 -3.92 30.38 9.29
N GLU A 84 -3.05 29.38 9.16
CA GLU A 84 -3.38 28.08 8.56
C GLU A 84 -4.67 27.54 9.21
N PRO A 85 -5.63 27.03 8.43
CA PRO A 85 -6.85 26.46 9.01
C PRO A 85 -6.45 25.33 9.97
N ASP A 86 -6.84 25.47 11.24
CA ASP A 86 -6.55 24.48 12.28
C ASP A 86 -7.42 23.23 12.04
N ILE A 87 -6.97 22.41 11.09
CA ILE A 87 -7.59 21.16 10.73
C ILE A 87 -7.35 20.19 11.89
N ARG A 88 -8.37 20.04 12.74
CA ARG A 88 -8.34 19.19 13.93
C ARG A 88 -9.01 17.84 13.71
N ILE A 89 -8.37 16.78 14.17
CA ILE A 89 -8.99 15.44 14.28
C ILE A 89 -9.56 15.26 15.69
N PRO A 90 -10.89 15.20 15.87
CA PRO A 90 -11.50 14.96 17.17
C PRO A 90 -11.03 13.62 17.77
N GLY A 91 -10.57 13.62 19.02
CA GLY A 91 -10.14 12.43 19.74
C GLY A 91 -8.71 11.96 19.46
N ALA A 92 -7.94 12.68 18.63
CA ALA A 92 -6.53 12.38 18.33
C ALA A 92 -5.53 13.32 19.04
N GLU A 93 -5.97 14.01 20.09
CA GLU A 93 -5.21 15.10 20.74
C GLU A 93 -3.93 14.63 21.44
N LYS A 94 -3.80 13.33 21.73
CA LYS A 94 -2.67 12.73 22.42
C LYS A 94 -1.97 11.65 21.61
N THR A 95 -2.11 11.62 20.29
CA THR A 95 -1.44 10.62 19.45
C THR A 95 -0.95 11.24 18.14
N VAL A 96 0.05 10.62 17.54
CA VAL A 96 0.39 10.86 16.13
C VAL A 96 -0.59 10.04 15.29
N VAL A 97 -1.19 10.65 14.27
CA VAL A 97 -2.02 9.95 13.28
C VAL A 97 -1.37 10.07 11.92
N VAL A 98 -1.15 8.94 11.25
CA VAL A 98 -0.53 8.90 9.93
C VAL A 98 -1.47 8.21 8.96
N TYR A 99 -1.91 8.95 7.96
CA TYR A 99 -2.60 8.38 6.80
C TYR A 99 -1.56 8.03 5.74
N PHE A 100 -1.53 6.76 5.38
CA PHE A 100 -0.60 6.23 4.39
C PHE A 100 -1.27 5.14 3.56
N THR A 101 -0.56 4.62 2.56
CA THR A 101 -0.95 3.39 1.87
C THR A 101 0.19 2.39 1.92
N SER A 102 -0.12 1.13 2.19
CA SER A 102 0.87 0.05 2.05
C SER A 102 0.98 -0.48 0.62
N LEU A 103 0.07 -0.07 -0.27
CA LEU A 103 0.10 -0.47 -1.67
C LEU A 103 1.33 0.08 -2.38
N ARG A 104 1.96 -0.78 -3.19
CA ARG A 104 3.18 -0.45 -3.94
C ARG A 104 2.91 -0.04 -5.38
N VAL A 105 1.68 0.40 -5.68
CA VAL A 105 1.24 0.76 -7.04
C VAL A 105 2.05 1.93 -7.59
N VAL A 106 2.28 2.96 -6.76
CA VAL A 106 3.12 4.11 -7.11
C VAL A 106 4.37 4.07 -6.23
N ARG A 107 5.51 3.71 -6.83
CA ARG A 107 6.78 3.55 -6.09
C ARG A 107 7.15 4.76 -5.25
N ARG A 108 7.03 5.96 -5.81
CA ARG A 108 7.32 7.22 -5.12
C ARG A 108 6.48 7.35 -3.84
N THR A 109 5.16 7.22 -3.96
CA THR A 109 4.24 7.30 -2.81
C THR A 109 4.53 6.24 -1.75
N PHE A 110 4.86 5.02 -2.16
CA PHE A 110 5.23 3.96 -1.22
C PHE A 110 6.50 4.30 -0.43
N GLU A 111 7.56 4.76 -1.11
CA GLU A 111 8.80 5.16 -0.44
C GLU A 111 8.62 6.39 0.45
N ASP A 112 7.80 7.37 0.02
CA ASP A 112 7.45 8.55 0.81
C ASP A 112 6.72 8.14 2.11
N CYS A 113 5.72 7.25 2.00
CA CYS A 113 5.00 6.69 3.15
C CYS A 113 5.92 5.90 4.08
N LYS A 114 6.79 5.05 3.52
CA LYS A 114 7.76 4.26 4.29
C LYS A 114 8.75 5.15 5.04
N THR A 115 9.23 6.22 4.40
CA THR A 115 10.17 7.18 5.00
C THR A 115 9.53 7.87 6.19
N VAL A 116 8.34 8.45 6.02
CA VAL A 116 7.62 9.13 7.11
C VAL A 116 7.32 8.18 8.27
N ARG A 117 6.87 6.96 7.99
CA ARG A 117 6.63 5.96 9.04
C ARG A 117 7.90 5.62 9.82
N SER A 118 9.03 5.51 9.12
CA SER A 118 10.33 5.19 9.75
C SER A 118 10.80 6.34 10.65
N ILE A 119 10.67 7.58 10.19
CA ILE A 119 10.98 8.78 10.98
C ILE A 119 10.16 8.80 12.27
N LEU A 120 8.83 8.66 12.16
CA LEU A 120 7.94 8.75 13.31
C LEU A 120 8.17 7.60 14.32
N ARG A 121 8.37 6.38 13.83
CA ARG A 121 8.72 5.22 14.68
C ARG A 121 10.04 5.42 15.44
N GLY A 122 10.97 6.20 14.88
CA GLY A 122 12.22 6.56 15.55
C GLY A 122 12.04 7.34 16.84
N PHE A 123 10.96 8.12 16.99
CA PHE A 123 10.66 8.89 18.20
C PHE A 123 10.05 8.05 19.33
N ARG A 124 9.68 6.78 19.07
CA ARG A 124 9.08 5.87 20.06
C ARG A 124 7.83 6.45 20.74
N VAL A 125 7.02 7.22 20.01
CA VAL A 125 5.72 7.72 20.46
C VAL A 125 4.59 6.85 19.92
N SER A 126 3.44 6.85 20.59
CA SER A 126 2.23 6.16 20.10
C SER A 126 1.79 6.73 18.74
N ILE A 127 1.68 5.85 17.74
CA ILE A 127 1.28 6.20 16.37
C ILE A 127 0.03 5.39 16.00
N ASP A 128 -1.02 6.10 15.60
CA ASP A 128 -2.19 5.56 14.94
C ASP A 128 -1.94 5.51 13.42
N GLU A 129 -1.46 4.35 12.96
CA GLU A 129 -1.22 4.06 11.56
C GLU A 129 -2.55 3.74 10.85
N ARG A 130 -2.99 4.64 9.96
CA ARG A 130 -4.21 4.51 9.15
C ARG A 130 -3.86 4.20 7.70
N ASP A 131 -3.93 2.92 7.37
CA ASP A 131 -3.70 2.45 6.00
C ASP A 131 -4.97 2.58 5.14
N LEU A 132 -4.93 3.46 4.15
CA LEU A 132 -6.05 3.72 3.25
C LEU A 132 -6.44 2.52 2.40
N SER A 133 -5.55 1.54 2.19
CA SER A 133 -5.92 0.32 1.47
C SER A 133 -6.61 -0.72 2.34
N MET A 134 -6.55 -0.58 3.66
CA MET A 134 -7.15 -1.54 4.59
C MET A 134 -8.61 -1.19 4.92
N ASP A 135 -8.95 0.10 4.91
CA ASP A 135 -10.28 0.61 5.25
C ASP A 135 -10.60 1.90 4.46
N SER A 136 -11.57 1.83 3.56
CA SER A 136 -12.00 2.98 2.75
C SER A 136 -12.52 4.16 3.57
N ARG A 137 -12.96 3.92 4.81
CA ARG A 137 -13.45 5.00 5.71
C ARG A 137 -12.37 6.01 6.02
N PHE A 138 -11.09 5.61 6.04
CA PHE A 138 -9.98 6.54 6.26
C PHE A 138 -9.79 7.50 5.10
N MET A 139 -10.09 7.08 3.86
CA MET A 139 -10.03 7.98 2.71
C MET A 139 -11.11 9.06 2.84
N ALA A 140 -12.36 8.65 3.13
CA ALA A 140 -13.48 9.57 3.31
C ALA A 140 -13.25 10.53 4.49
N GLU A 141 -12.73 10.01 5.61
CA GLU A 141 -12.33 10.82 6.77
C GLU A 141 -11.26 11.85 6.40
N LEU A 142 -10.18 11.43 5.74
CA LEU A 142 -9.09 12.31 5.32
C LEU A 142 -9.56 13.40 4.35
N GLN A 143 -10.42 13.06 3.39
CA GLN A 143 -11.01 14.02 2.45
C GLN A 143 -11.89 15.04 3.18
N LYS A 144 -12.70 14.58 4.14
CA LYS A 144 -13.53 15.46 4.98
C LYS A 144 -12.67 16.42 5.80
N ILE A 145 -11.61 15.93 6.41
CA ILE A 145 -10.64 16.70 7.21
C ILE A 145 -9.97 17.77 6.35
N LEU A 146 -9.53 17.43 5.13
CA LEU A 146 -8.85 18.36 4.23
C LEU A 146 -9.79 19.26 3.41
N GLY A 147 -11.11 19.13 3.57
CA GLY A 147 -12.10 19.86 2.76
C GLY A 147 -12.01 19.56 1.26
N GLN A 148 -11.49 18.39 0.90
CA GLN A 148 -11.17 18.02 -0.47
C GLN A 148 -12.28 17.15 -1.08
N SER A 149 -12.58 17.38 -2.36
CA SER A 149 -13.58 16.57 -3.07
C SER A 149 -13.05 15.18 -3.39
N GLU A 150 -13.95 14.19 -3.53
CA GLU A 150 -13.61 12.79 -3.83
C GLU A 150 -12.75 12.62 -5.09
N LYS A 151 -12.82 13.58 -6.03
CA LYS A 151 -12.09 13.57 -7.30
C LYS A 151 -10.66 14.11 -7.19
N SER A 152 -10.32 14.76 -6.07
CA SER A 152 -9.00 15.32 -5.88
C SER A 152 -7.98 14.23 -5.57
N LYS A 153 -6.83 14.28 -6.25
CA LYS A 153 -5.74 13.33 -6.03
C LYS A 153 -5.04 13.68 -4.72
N LEU A 154 -5.30 12.93 -3.66
CA LEU A 154 -4.59 13.08 -2.39
C LEU A 154 -3.13 12.67 -2.57
N ALA A 155 -2.21 13.58 -2.21
CA ALA A 155 -0.83 13.21 -1.99
C ALA A 155 -0.72 12.54 -0.62
N LEU A 156 -0.08 11.36 -0.58
CA LEU A 156 0.27 10.64 0.64
C LEU A 156 1.78 10.68 0.84
N PRO A 157 2.25 10.56 2.09
CA PRO A 157 1.49 10.44 3.35
C PRO A 157 0.88 11.76 3.84
N ARG A 158 -0.05 11.69 4.80
CA ARG A 158 -0.57 12.87 5.55
C ARG A 158 -0.43 12.62 7.05
N VAL A 159 0.17 13.57 7.77
CA VAL A 159 0.51 13.42 9.18
C VAL A 159 -0.19 14.48 10.04
N PHE A 160 -0.74 14.02 11.15
CA PHE A 160 -1.34 14.84 12.19
C PHE A 160 -0.68 14.51 13.53
N ILE A 161 -0.36 15.52 14.33
CA ILE A 161 0.27 15.36 15.65
C ILE A 161 -0.53 16.17 16.66
N GLY A 162 -1.02 15.51 17.71
CA GLY A 162 -1.82 16.17 18.74
C GLY A 162 -3.08 16.83 18.17
N GLY A 163 -3.71 16.18 17.18
CA GLY A 163 -4.85 16.71 16.44
C GLY A 163 -4.52 17.74 15.35
N ARG A 164 -3.33 18.36 15.33
CA ARG A 164 -2.96 19.39 14.34
C ARG A 164 -2.38 18.79 13.07
N TYR A 165 -2.71 19.36 11.92
CA TYR A 165 -2.12 18.97 10.64
C TYR A 165 -0.66 19.46 10.52
N ILE A 166 0.25 18.54 10.19
CA ILE A 166 1.70 18.84 10.06
C ILE A 166 2.12 18.95 8.60
N GLY A 167 1.55 18.11 7.73
CA GLY A 167 1.90 18.10 6.31
C GLY A 167 2.01 16.71 5.70
N GLY A 168 2.71 16.64 4.56
CA GLY A 168 3.08 15.42 3.88
C GLY A 168 4.56 15.06 4.08
N VAL A 169 5.13 14.35 3.11
CA VAL A 169 6.51 13.83 3.21
C VAL A 169 7.57 14.92 3.33
N GLU A 170 7.47 15.98 2.52
CA GLU A 170 8.49 17.03 2.47
C GLU A 170 8.48 17.85 3.76
N GLU A 171 7.30 18.21 4.27
CA GLU A 171 7.16 18.97 5.51
C GLU A 171 7.69 18.17 6.71
N VAL A 172 7.31 16.89 6.82
CA VAL A 172 7.78 16.02 7.91
C VAL A 172 9.29 15.81 7.83
N ARG A 173 9.84 15.61 6.62
CA ARG A 173 11.29 15.47 6.43
C ARG A 173 12.03 16.72 6.86
N ARG A 174 11.59 17.90 6.40
CA ARG A 174 12.19 19.18 6.77
C ARG A 174 12.16 19.40 8.29
N LEU A 175 11.04 19.12 8.95
CA LEU A 175 10.91 19.24 10.41
C LEU A 175 11.79 18.23 11.17
N HIS A 176 11.99 17.04 10.60
CA HIS A 176 12.89 16.03 11.18
C HIS A 176 14.35 16.48 11.09
N GLU A 177 14.76 16.98 9.92
CA GLU A 177 16.12 17.48 9.67
C GLU A 177 16.45 18.73 10.49
N SER A 178 15.48 19.64 10.69
CA SER A 178 15.65 20.83 11.55
C SER A 178 15.59 20.51 13.05
N GLY A 179 15.18 19.30 13.44
CA GLY A 179 14.96 18.88 14.82
C GLY A 179 13.69 19.43 15.46
N GLU A 180 12.90 20.24 14.76
CA GLU A 180 11.65 20.82 15.26
C GLU A 180 10.56 19.78 15.46
N LEU A 181 10.58 18.69 14.70
CA LEU A 181 9.63 17.59 14.84
C LEU A 181 9.60 17.02 16.27
N LYS A 182 10.75 17.06 16.97
CA LYS A 182 10.86 16.63 18.37
C LYS A 182 9.94 17.42 19.30
N LYS A 183 9.79 18.73 19.07
CA LYS A 183 8.94 19.61 19.88
C LYS A 183 7.46 19.29 19.73
N TYR A 184 7.05 18.83 18.54
CA TYR A 184 5.65 18.44 18.28
C TYR A 184 5.28 17.12 18.93
N VAL A 185 6.24 16.19 19.04
CA VAL A 185 6.01 14.87 19.66
C VAL A 185 6.27 14.87 21.17
N GLU A 186 6.83 15.95 21.71
CA GLU A 186 7.10 16.09 23.14
C GLU A 186 5.78 16.10 23.93
N GLY A 187 5.71 15.27 24.98
CA GLY A 187 4.50 15.12 25.79
C GLY A 187 3.47 14.10 25.27
N LEU A 188 3.71 13.45 24.13
CA LEU A 188 2.90 12.33 23.68
C LEU A 188 3.25 11.04 24.44
N PRO A 189 2.28 10.12 24.64
CA PRO A 189 2.54 8.84 25.28
C PRO A 189 3.57 8.04 24.48
N ALA A 190 4.47 7.40 25.21
CA ALA A 190 5.45 6.50 24.62
C ALA A 190 4.75 5.31 23.94
N ALA A 191 5.35 4.80 22.87
CA ALA A 191 4.92 3.57 22.25
C ALA A 191 5.30 2.38 23.13
N GLU A 192 4.36 1.42 23.25
CA GLU A 192 4.67 0.12 23.83
C GLU A 192 5.80 -0.57 23.03
N PRO A 193 6.77 -1.18 23.71
CA PRO A 193 7.86 -1.87 23.04
C PRO A 193 7.34 -3.13 22.33
N GLY A 194 7.70 -3.30 21.06
CA GLY A 194 7.37 -4.48 20.27
C GLY A 194 6.19 -4.29 19.32
N THR A 195 5.77 -5.39 18.70
CA THR A 195 4.59 -5.45 17.83
C THR A 195 3.42 -6.04 18.59
N CYS A 196 2.20 -5.62 18.26
CA CYS A 196 1.00 -6.19 18.88
C CYS A 196 0.90 -7.70 18.58
N GLU A 197 0.86 -8.54 19.62
CA GLU A 197 0.74 -10.00 19.50
C GLU A 197 -0.53 -10.45 18.76
N ALA A 198 -1.62 -9.68 18.87
CA ALA A 198 -2.89 -10.03 18.24
C ALA A 198 -2.94 -9.74 16.73
N CYS A 199 -2.29 -8.65 16.26
CA CYS A 199 -2.37 -8.22 14.86
C CYS A 199 -1.02 -8.14 14.14
N GLY A 200 0.10 -8.49 14.78
CA GLY A 200 1.44 -8.39 14.23
C GLY A 200 1.86 -6.96 13.82
N GLY A 201 1.20 -5.94 14.38
CA GLY A 201 1.41 -4.54 13.98
C GLY A 201 0.64 -4.08 12.74
N HIS A 202 -0.30 -4.89 12.21
CA HIS A 202 -1.14 -4.52 11.08
C HIS A 202 -2.37 -3.66 11.44
N ARG A 203 -2.64 -3.45 12.75
CA ARG A 203 -3.79 -2.68 13.29
C ARG A 203 -5.17 -3.28 13.00
N PHE A 204 -5.25 -4.34 12.20
CA PHE A 204 -6.48 -5.05 11.82
C PHE A 204 -6.33 -6.55 12.03
N ILE A 205 -7.44 -7.22 12.31
CA ILE A 205 -7.57 -8.67 12.40
C ILE A 205 -8.77 -9.14 11.58
N LEU A 206 -8.80 -10.43 11.23
CA LEU A 206 -9.94 -11.02 10.54
C LEU A 206 -11.19 -10.95 11.43
N CYS A 207 -12.33 -10.65 10.81
CA CYS A 207 -13.61 -10.70 11.50
C CYS A 207 -13.92 -12.14 11.92
N LEU A 208 -14.24 -12.33 13.20
CA LEU A 208 -14.56 -13.65 13.76
C LEU A 208 -15.96 -14.15 13.36
N GLU A 209 -16.88 -13.25 13.02
CA GLU A 209 -18.24 -13.63 12.64
C GLU A 209 -18.34 -14.15 11.20
N CYS A 210 -17.58 -13.56 10.27
CA CYS A 210 -17.62 -13.92 8.85
C CYS A 210 -16.32 -14.56 8.35
N SER A 211 -15.34 -14.77 9.23
CA SER A 211 -14.02 -15.32 8.93
C SER A 211 -13.32 -14.59 7.77
N GLY A 212 -13.49 -13.27 7.69
CA GLY A 212 -12.91 -12.44 6.62
C GLY A 212 -13.67 -12.45 5.29
N SER A 213 -14.73 -13.25 5.13
CA SER A 213 -15.47 -13.31 3.86
C SER A 213 -16.40 -12.12 3.61
N HIS A 214 -16.64 -11.31 4.65
CA HIS A 214 -17.66 -10.25 4.69
C HIS A 214 -19.08 -10.78 4.34
N LYS A 215 -19.31 -12.10 4.45
CA LYS A 215 -20.59 -12.77 4.19
C LYS A 215 -20.95 -13.70 5.34
N CYS A 216 -22.18 -13.59 5.83
CA CYS A 216 -22.73 -14.46 6.86
C CYS A 216 -23.97 -15.17 6.30
N TYR A 217 -24.13 -16.46 6.60
CA TYR A 217 -25.33 -17.21 6.24
C TYR A 217 -26.31 -17.26 7.42
N ASN A 218 -27.60 -17.15 7.12
CA ASN A 218 -28.67 -17.33 8.09
C ASN A 218 -29.80 -18.13 7.45
N GLU A 219 -30.28 -19.17 8.13
CA GLU A 219 -31.33 -20.06 7.61
C GLU A 219 -32.62 -19.34 7.20
N LYS A 220 -32.97 -18.23 7.87
CA LYS A 220 -34.19 -17.46 7.58
C LYS A 220 -34.01 -16.41 6.49
N ALA A 221 -32.79 -15.89 6.32
CA ALA A 221 -32.51 -14.73 5.47
C ALA A 221 -31.51 -15.00 4.33
N GLY A 222 -30.97 -16.21 4.23
CA GLY A 222 -29.92 -16.56 3.27
C GLY A 222 -28.58 -15.88 3.59
N PHE A 223 -27.79 -15.62 2.55
CA PHE A 223 -26.51 -14.90 2.67
C PHE A 223 -26.74 -13.40 2.81
N ARG A 224 -26.12 -12.80 3.82
CA ARG A 224 -26.08 -11.36 4.07
C ARG A 224 -24.65 -10.87 4.24
N SER A 225 -24.42 -9.59 4.00
CA SER A 225 -23.12 -8.97 4.33
C SER A 225 -22.94 -8.93 5.85
N CYS A 226 -21.70 -9.13 6.30
CA CYS A 226 -21.37 -8.98 7.71
C CYS A 226 -21.43 -7.50 8.11
N THR A 227 -22.08 -7.18 9.24
CA THR A 227 -22.20 -5.80 9.74
C THR A 227 -21.12 -5.43 10.76
N SER A 228 -20.38 -6.42 11.24
CA SER A 228 -19.39 -6.26 12.32
C SER A 228 -17.98 -5.96 11.80
N CYS A 229 -17.77 -5.95 10.48
CA CYS A 229 -16.47 -5.70 9.85
C CYS A 229 -16.57 -4.75 8.66
N ASN A 230 -15.41 -4.33 8.15
CA ASN A 230 -15.34 -3.51 6.95
C ASN A 230 -15.50 -4.34 5.67
N GLU A 231 -15.44 -3.68 4.51
CA GLU A 231 -15.61 -4.29 3.19
C GLU A 231 -14.64 -5.45 2.89
N ASN A 232 -13.49 -5.46 3.57
CA ASN A 232 -12.45 -6.48 3.43
C ASN A 232 -12.60 -7.63 4.44
N GLY A 233 -13.67 -7.65 5.24
CA GLY A 233 -13.85 -8.65 6.29
C GLY A 233 -12.94 -8.42 7.50
N LEU A 234 -12.42 -7.21 7.70
CA LEU A 234 -11.47 -6.87 8.75
C LEU A 234 -12.11 -6.03 9.86
N VAL A 235 -11.63 -6.21 11.07
CA VAL A 235 -11.97 -5.37 12.23
C VAL A 235 -10.71 -4.74 12.78
N ARG A 236 -10.82 -3.54 13.37
CA ARG A 236 -9.70 -2.91 14.07
C ARG A 236 -9.27 -3.80 15.23
N CYS A 237 -7.97 -3.95 15.41
CA CYS A 237 -7.42 -4.73 16.50
C CYS A 237 -7.81 -4.09 17.85
N PRO A 238 -8.54 -4.80 18.74
CA PRO A 238 -8.95 -4.27 20.03
C PRO A 238 -7.74 -3.85 20.88
N SER A 239 -6.67 -4.65 20.86
CA SER A 239 -5.43 -4.39 21.60
C SER A 239 -4.64 -3.18 21.10
N CYS A 240 -4.90 -2.72 19.87
CA CYS A 240 -4.27 -1.53 19.31
C CYS A 240 -5.10 -0.26 19.49
N SER A 241 -6.38 -0.42 19.87
CA SER A 241 -7.36 0.66 19.98
C SER A 241 -7.48 1.17 21.42
N SER A 242 -7.09 0.35 22.40
CA SER A 242 -6.88 0.77 23.77
C SER A 242 -5.56 1.56 23.87
N ALA A 243 -5.64 2.88 24.07
CA ALA A 243 -4.52 3.59 24.66
C ALA A 243 -4.16 2.91 26.00
N PRO A 244 -2.87 2.82 26.38
CA PRO A 244 -2.54 2.44 27.74
C PRO A 244 -3.25 3.41 28.70
N GLN A 245 -3.97 2.86 29.69
CA GLN A 245 -4.59 3.62 30.77
C GLN A 245 -3.53 4.27 31.64
#